data_AF-A0A8S4EAP1-F1
#
_entry.id   AF-A0A8S4EAP1-F1
#
_cell.length_a   1.000
_cell.length_b   1.000
_cell.length_c   1.000
_cell.angle_alpha   90.00
_cell.angle_beta   90.00
_cell.angle_gamma   90.00
#
_symmetry.space_group_name_H-M   'P 1'
#
loop_
_entity.id
_entity.type
_entity.pdbx_description
1 polymer ?
#
loop_
_entity_poly.entity_id
_entity_poly.type
_entity_poly.pdbx_seq_one_letter_code
_entity_poly.pdbx_strand_id
1 'polypeptide(L)'
;MKVPLEMQGTGAITKPALAAYYRSVIGLTAARVDEVIDTAYDRMTSNGYLILDYGTFVHCFTNWLFGKNPNGPGQWVLVPPKGSLPPPPFPVDYSALNTEPAKLEPYAPDKKTNRHSVIV
;
A
#
# COMPACT_ATOMS: atom_id res chain seq x y z
N MET A 1 -4.91 22.81 19.38
CA MET A 1 -4.09 22.25 18.29
C MET A 1 -5.06 21.76 17.22
N LYS A 2 -5.23 22.49 16.12
CA LYS A 2 -6.22 22.17 15.07
C LYS A 2 -5.59 21.11 14.16
N VAL A 3 -6.22 19.93 14.05
CA VAL A 3 -5.77 18.88 13.13
C VAL A 3 -6.02 19.39 11.69
N PRO A 4 -5.01 19.45 10.80
CA PRO A 4 -5.13 20.15 9.51
C PRO A 4 -5.80 19.33 8.39
N LEU A 5 -6.39 18.17 8.70
CA LEU A 5 -7.21 17.41 7.76
C LEU A 5 -8.61 18.03 7.71
N GLU A 6 -8.76 19.09 6.92
CA GLU A 6 -10.06 19.71 6.68
C GLU A 6 -10.94 18.76 5.84
N MET A 7 -12.03 18.30 6.44
CA MET A 7 -13.02 17.42 5.81
C MET A 7 -14.08 18.33 5.16
N GLN A 8 -14.27 18.23 3.84
CA GLN A 8 -15.41 18.91 3.21
C GLN A 8 -16.71 18.26 3.67
N GLY A 9 -17.86 18.95 3.55
CA GLY A 9 -19.15 18.62 4.18
C GLY A 9 -19.72 17.19 4.01
N THR A 10 -19.05 16.30 3.29
CA THR A 10 -19.29 14.86 3.16
C THR A 10 -18.43 13.98 4.10
N GLY A 11 -17.50 14.55 4.87
CA GLY A 11 -16.58 13.79 5.73
C GLY A 11 -15.40 13.14 4.99
N ALA A 12 -15.20 13.47 3.72
CA ALA A 12 -14.09 12.96 2.92
C ALA A 12 -12.84 13.85 3.05
N ILE A 13 -11.69 13.21 3.24
CA ILE A 13 -10.36 13.79 3.13
C ILE A 13 -9.99 13.78 1.65
N THR A 14 -9.89 14.96 1.07
CA THR A 14 -9.55 15.13 -0.34
C THR A 14 -8.03 15.06 -0.56
N LYS A 15 -7.60 14.78 -1.80
CA LYS A 15 -6.17 14.78 -2.17
C LYS A 15 -5.46 16.10 -1.82
N PRO A 16 -6.04 17.30 -2.06
CA PRO A 16 -5.46 18.56 -1.60
C PRO A 16 -5.35 18.68 -0.06
N ALA A 17 -6.33 18.16 0.69
CA ALA A 17 -6.28 18.16 2.15
C ALA A 17 -5.15 17.24 2.67
N LEU A 18 -4.97 16.07 2.05
CA LEU A 18 -3.86 15.17 2.36
C LEU A 18 -2.50 15.81 2.02
N ALA A 19 -2.40 16.53 0.90
CA ALA A 19 -1.20 17.28 0.53
C ALA A 19 -0.87 18.39 1.54
N ALA A 20 -1.89 19.12 2.01
CA ALA A 20 -1.72 20.14 3.05
C ALA A 20 -1.25 19.52 4.37
N TYR A 21 -1.77 18.35 4.74
CA TYR A 21 -1.31 17.57 5.89
C TYR A 21 0.18 17.19 5.76
N TYR A 22 0.61 16.68 4.60
CA TYR A 22 2.03 16.35 4.37
C TYR A 22 2.97 17.57 4.48
N ARG A 23 2.53 18.74 4.03
CA ARG A 23 3.33 19.97 4.13
C ARG A 23 3.37 20.51 5.56
N SER A 24 2.25 20.50 6.28
CA SER A 24 2.12 21.17 7.57
C SER A 24 2.49 20.30 8.78
N VAL A 25 2.17 19.00 8.74
CA VAL A 25 2.38 18.08 9.86
C VAL A 25 3.68 17.32 9.71
N ILE A 26 3.95 16.79 8.51
CA ILE A 26 5.16 16.01 8.25
C ILE A 26 6.34 16.93 7.89
N GLY A 27 6.07 18.09 7.28
CA GLY A 27 7.11 19.03 6.86
C GLY A 27 7.75 18.68 5.51
N LEU A 28 7.03 17.98 4.63
CA LEU A 28 7.54 17.68 3.29
C LEU A 28 7.59 18.93 2.41
N THR A 29 8.59 19.01 1.55
CA THR A 29 8.70 20.06 0.52
C THR A 29 7.59 19.92 -0.52
N ALA A 30 7.21 21.01 -1.18
CA ALA A 30 6.18 20.99 -2.23
C ALA A 30 6.50 19.96 -3.32
N ALA A 31 7.74 19.97 -3.83
CA ALA A 31 8.21 19.03 -4.84
C ALA A 31 8.05 17.57 -4.38
N ARG A 32 8.38 17.26 -3.12
CA ARG A 32 8.22 15.88 -2.61
C ARG A 32 6.76 15.48 -2.47
N VAL A 33 5.88 16.42 -2.11
CA VAL A 33 4.44 16.15 -2.04
C VAL A 33 3.90 15.85 -3.42
N ASP A 34 4.22 16.65 -4.43
CA ASP A 34 3.78 16.44 -5.81
C ASP A 34 4.26 15.07 -6.35
N GLU A 35 5.46 14.62 -5.97
CA GLU A 35 5.98 13.30 -6.34
C GLU A 35 5.17 12.13 -5.75
N VAL A 36 4.61 12.26 -4.53
CA VAL A 36 4.04 11.12 -3.79
C VAL A 36 2.53 11.14 -3.66
N ILE A 37 1.91 12.31 -3.81
CA ILE A 37 0.52 12.53 -3.40
C ILE A 37 -0.46 11.64 -4.16
N ASP A 38 -0.22 11.41 -5.45
CA ASP A 38 -1.07 10.54 -6.27
C ASP A 38 -0.99 9.10 -5.78
N THR A 39 0.22 8.57 -5.65
CA THR A 39 0.42 7.20 -5.16
C THR A 39 -0.12 7.03 -3.75
N ALA A 40 0.12 7.99 -2.85
CA ALA A 40 -0.37 7.93 -1.48
C ALA A 40 -1.90 7.88 -1.43
N TYR A 41 -2.57 8.78 -2.16
CA TYR A 41 -4.02 8.86 -2.18
C TYR A 41 -4.65 7.60 -2.79
N ASP A 42 -4.10 7.12 -3.90
CA ASP A 42 -4.58 5.91 -4.57
C ASP A 42 -4.41 4.68 -3.67
N ARG A 43 -3.29 4.58 -2.95
CA ARG A 43 -3.06 3.45 -2.02
C ARG A 43 -3.99 3.50 -0.82
N MET A 44 -4.25 4.68 -0.25
CA MET A 44 -5.17 4.83 0.88
C MET A 44 -6.65 4.64 0.51
N THR A 45 -7.01 4.89 -0.75
CA THR A 45 -8.38 4.72 -1.28
C THR A 45 -8.59 3.40 -2.02
N SER A 46 -7.58 2.53 -2.09
CA SER A 46 -7.61 1.32 -2.91
C SER A 46 -7.99 1.63 -4.38
N ASN A 47 -7.33 2.62 -4.98
CA ASN A 47 -7.58 3.17 -6.32
C ASN A 47 -9.02 3.70 -6.48
N GLY A 48 -9.55 4.37 -5.46
CA GLY A 48 -10.90 4.94 -5.45
C GLY A 48 -12.04 3.96 -5.09
N TYR A 49 -11.73 2.70 -4.74
CA TYR A 49 -12.74 1.76 -4.24
C TYR A 49 -13.28 2.15 -2.85
N LEU A 50 -12.44 2.80 -2.04
CA LEU A 50 -12.78 3.31 -0.70
C LEU A 50 -12.74 4.84 -0.69
N ILE A 51 -13.65 5.43 0.07
CA ILE A 51 -13.61 6.86 0.38
C ILE A 51 -12.58 7.04 1.50
N LEU A 52 -11.63 7.96 1.31
CA LEU A 52 -10.73 8.35 2.39
C LEU A 52 -11.48 9.28 3.34
N ASP A 53 -12.08 8.72 4.38
CA ASP A 53 -12.69 9.46 5.48
C ASP A 53 -11.82 9.38 6.75
N TYR A 54 -12.29 9.98 7.85
CA TYR A 54 -11.55 9.93 9.12
C TYR A 54 -11.36 8.48 9.62
N GLY A 55 -12.38 7.64 9.50
CA GLY A 55 -12.31 6.23 9.94
C GLY A 55 -11.25 5.44 9.16
N THR A 56 -11.26 5.57 7.84
CA THR A 56 -10.29 4.94 6.93
C THR A 56 -8.88 5.49 7.17
N PHE A 57 -8.75 6.79 7.42
CA PHE A 57 -7.47 7.40 7.79
C PHE A 57 -6.93 6.86 9.12
N VAL A 58 -7.78 6.75 10.16
CA VAL A 58 -7.40 6.16 11.45
C VAL A 58 -7.01 4.69 11.28
N HIS A 59 -7.69 3.94 10.42
CA HIS A 59 -7.31 2.55 10.11
C HIS A 59 -5.93 2.49 9.43
N CYS A 60 -5.66 3.37 8.47
CA CYS A 60 -4.33 3.51 7.87
C CYS A 60 -3.27 3.86 8.92
N PHE A 61 -3.56 4.81 9.81
CA PHE A 61 -2.66 5.23 10.89
C PHE A 61 -2.38 4.09 11.88
N THR A 62 -3.40 3.30 12.22
CA THR A 62 -3.28 2.13 13.10
C THR A 62 -2.42 1.05 12.44
N ASN A 63 -2.63 0.80 11.14
CA ASN A 63 -1.81 -0.11 10.34
C ASN A 63 -0.36 0.38 10.22
N TRP A 64 -0.12 1.69 10.21
CA TRP A 64 1.23 2.24 10.28
C TRP A 64 1.87 1.98 11.66
N LEU A 65 1.14 2.21 12.74
CA LEU A 65 1.66 2.09 14.11
C LEU A 65 1.99 0.64 14.51
N PHE A 66 1.13 -0.31 14.12
CA PHE A 66 1.26 -1.73 14.49
C PHE A 66 1.71 -2.63 13.34
N GLY A 67 1.83 -2.09 12.14
CA GLY A 67 2.26 -2.84 10.96
C GLY A 67 3.68 -3.37 11.13
N LYS A 68 3.83 -4.69 11.18
CA LYS A 68 5.16 -5.33 11.27
C LYS A 68 6.00 -5.13 10.00
N ASN A 69 5.37 -4.86 8.86
CA ASN A 69 6.01 -4.67 7.56
C ASN A 69 5.35 -3.53 6.76
N PRO A 70 6.09 -2.82 5.88
CA PRO A 70 5.60 -1.66 5.11
C PRO A 70 4.57 -1.97 4.01
N ASN A 71 3.87 -3.10 4.05
CA ASN A 71 3.13 -3.64 2.90
C ASN A 71 1.64 -3.25 2.84
N GLY A 72 1.29 -2.00 3.14
CA GLY A 72 -0.12 -1.60 3.18
C GLY A 72 -0.38 -0.11 2.99
N PRO A 73 -1.65 0.32 3.00
CA PRO A 73 -2.03 1.73 2.88
C PRO A 73 -1.46 2.60 4.02
N GLY A 74 -1.25 2.01 5.20
CA GLY A 74 -0.66 2.69 6.36
C GLY A 74 0.74 3.27 6.12
N GLN A 75 1.55 2.68 5.24
CA GLN A 75 2.90 3.20 4.95
C GLN A 75 2.87 4.65 4.42
N TRP A 76 1.78 5.03 3.77
CA TRP A 76 1.62 6.35 3.15
C TRP A 76 1.17 7.40 4.16
N VAL A 77 0.80 7.02 5.40
CA VAL A 77 0.34 7.97 6.42
C VAL A 77 1.43 8.97 6.79
N LEU A 78 2.68 8.50 6.92
CA LEU A 78 3.84 9.35 7.18
C LEU A 78 4.78 9.52 5.98
N VAL A 79 4.40 8.97 4.82
CA VAL A 79 5.22 8.89 3.60
C VAL A 79 6.55 8.13 3.82
N PRO A 80 6.79 7.02 3.12
CA PRO A 80 8.05 6.31 3.29
C PRO A 80 9.25 7.15 2.81
N PRO A 81 10.43 7.02 3.45
CA PRO A 81 11.67 7.67 3.01
C PRO A 81 11.99 7.33 1.56
N LYS A 82 12.73 8.21 0.85
CA LYS A 82 13.29 7.85 -0.47
C LYS A 82 14.33 6.74 -0.25
N GLY A 83 13.93 5.51 -0.57
CA GLY A 83 14.76 4.32 -0.49
C GLY A 83 13.96 3.08 -0.86
N SER A 84 14.62 2.07 -1.43
CA SER A 84 14.00 0.75 -1.59
C SER A 84 13.59 0.24 -0.22
N LEU A 85 12.33 -0.18 -0.08
CA LEU A 85 11.93 -0.97 1.08
C LEU A 85 12.88 -2.17 1.18
N PRO A 86 13.26 -2.59 2.40
CA PRO A 86 14.04 -3.82 2.53
C PRO A 86 13.28 -4.94 1.81
N PRO A 87 13.98 -5.79 1.05
CA PRO A 87 13.35 -6.89 0.34
C PRO A 87 12.53 -7.70 1.35
N PRO A 88 11.33 -8.17 0.96
CA PRO A 88 10.51 -8.97 1.85
C PRO A 88 11.34 -10.17 2.35
N PRO A 89 11.15 -10.61 3.60
CA PRO A 89 11.92 -11.71 4.17
C PRO A 89 11.79 -13.00 3.37
N PHE A 90 10.75 -13.10 2.53
CA PHE A 90 10.54 -14.16 1.56
C PHE A 90 10.34 -13.53 0.17
N PRO A 91 11.36 -13.49 -0.69
CA PRO A 91 11.17 -13.07 -2.08
C PRO A 91 10.25 -14.06 -2.80
N VAL A 92 9.15 -13.55 -3.35
CA VAL A 92 8.23 -14.36 -4.16
C VAL A 92 8.84 -14.50 -5.56
N ASP A 93 9.14 -15.73 -5.96
CA ASP A 93 9.60 -16.03 -7.30
C ASP A 93 8.42 -16.12 -8.27
N TYR A 94 8.25 -15.08 -9.09
CA TYR A 94 7.22 -15.03 -10.14
C TYR A 94 7.66 -15.69 -11.45
N SER A 95 8.86 -16.29 -11.54
CA SER A 95 9.29 -17.04 -12.74
C SER A 95 8.31 -18.16 -13.11
N ALA A 96 7.66 -18.75 -12.11
CA ALA A 96 6.60 -19.74 -12.28
C ALA A 96 5.40 -19.20 -13.08
N LEU A 97 5.07 -17.90 -12.98
CA LEU A 97 3.98 -17.28 -13.73
C LEU A 97 4.31 -17.08 -15.22
N ASN A 98 5.60 -17.05 -15.57
CA ASN A 98 6.07 -16.91 -16.95
C ASN A 98 6.46 -18.26 -17.58
N THR A 99 6.13 -19.38 -16.93
CA THR A 99 6.47 -20.70 -17.44
C THR A 99 5.66 -20.98 -18.70
N GLU A 100 6.35 -21.32 -19.80
CA GLU A 100 5.70 -21.68 -21.07
C GLU A 100 4.63 -22.76 -20.84
N PRO A 101 3.47 -22.68 -21.51
CA PRO A 101 2.37 -23.62 -21.28
C PRO A 101 2.75 -25.10 -21.42
N ALA A 102 3.75 -25.40 -22.27
CA ALA A 102 4.27 -26.76 -22.48
C ALA A 102 5.06 -27.32 -21.27
N LYS A 103 5.49 -26.47 -20.34
CA LYS A 103 6.22 -26.82 -19.12
C LYS A 103 5.33 -26.78 -17.88
N LEU A 104 4.07 -26.36 -18.02
CA LEU A 104 3.08 -26.43 -16.96
C LEU A 104 2.57 -27.87 -16.87
N GLU A 105 2.95 -28.58 -15.80
CA GLU A 105 2.35 -29.89 -15.53
C GLU A 105 0.91 -29.70 -15.05
N PRO A 106 -0.09 -30.32 -15.70
CA PRO A 106 -1.45 -30.34 -15.17
C PRO A 106 -1.45 -31.02 -13.80
N TYR A 107 -1.97 -30.33 -12.78
CA TYR A 107 -2.20 -30.94 -11.49
C TYR A 107 -3.16 -32.11 -11.66
N ALA A 108 -2.71 -33.31 -11.32
CA ALA A 108 -3.51 -34.53 -11.29
C ALA A 108 -3.47 -35.08 -9.86
N PRO A 109 -4.60 -35.10 -9.13
CA PRO A 109 -4.66 -35.54 -7.72
C PRO A 109 -4.11 -36.96 -7.51
N ASP A 110 -4.19 -37.79 -8.56
CA ASP A 110 -3.86 -39.21 -8.52
C ASP A 110 -2.39 -39.49 -8.86
N LYS A 111 -1.65 -38.48 -9.34
CA LYS A 111 -0.22 -38.60 -9.66
C LYS A 111 0.62 -38.07 -8.51
N LYS A 112 1.21 -38.99 -7.74
CA LYS A 112 2.29 -38.66 -6.80
C LYS A 112 3.53 -38.27 -7.60
N THR A 113 3.75 -36.96 -7.74
CA THR A 113 5.02 -36.40 -8.20
C THR A 113 5.94 -36.18 -6.99
N ASN A 114 7.25 -36.36 -7.17
CA ASN A 114 8.25 -36.06 -6.14
C ASN A 114 8.39 -34.55 -5.84
N ARG A 115 7.59 -33.70 -6.49
CA ARG A 115 7.56 -32.26 -6.26
C ARG A 115 6.43 -31.91 -5.30
N HIS A 116 6.80 -31.49 -4.09
CA HIS A 116 5.87 -30.90 -3.14
C HIS A 116 5.53 -29.48 -3.61
N SER A 117 4.32 -29.28 -4.13
CA SER A 117 3.79 -27.93 -4.35
C SER A 117 3.40 -27.33 -3.00
N VAL A 118 3.98 -26.18 -2.66
CA VAL A 118 3.52 -25.35 -1.56
C VAL A 118 2.56 -24.33 -2.16
N ILE A 119 1.28 -24.43 -1.80
CA ILE A 119 0.28 -23.42 -2.12
C ILE A 119 0.36 -22.40 -0.97
N VAL A 120 0.68 -21.15 -1.30
CA VAL A 120 0.71 -20.02 -0.34
C VAL A 120 -0.51 -19.16 -0.57
#